data_AF-A0A7M1PXH3-F1
#
_entry.id   AF-A0A7M1PXH3-F1
#
_cell.length_a   1.000
_cell.length_b   1.000
_cell.length_c   1.000
_cell.angle_alpha   90.00
_cell.angle_beta   90.00
_cell.angle_gamma   90.00
#
_symmetry.space_group_name_H-M   'P 1'
#
loop_
_entity.id
_entity.type
_entity.pdbx_description
1 polymer ?
#
loop_
_entity_poly.entity_id
_entity_poly.type
_entity_poly.pdbx_seq_one_letter_code
_entity_poly.pdbx_strand_id
1 'polypeptide(L)'
;MRKRVLKGITVVSLMVLVVLSNLFVGVAEETYTWEKKAGLSYGRYRHCLVATEDSIYIIGGSPQVTTTVLQFKKYNPVSNTWETKASTDKRSLFGAAYYDGKIYIFGGGMSASGSSYVANSAEAYDIANNTWSSLPSMPRKRVNNRAVVVNDKIYVLGGEDARGTADEVLSEVDVFDPNTNIWETVTNLPNNRNHGLFEVIGSKIYAFGGLSDGSHKSIVDVYDTETKTWSTVANMLNTKPYGYHQSAVINGKIYSISTKPDISTEVYDPNTNEWNLVNNFYETDRNYAASTVFNNKIYISGGSYSHNYYSYGDLVEITIHKDTVQSPTNLTATPANSQVTLNWNAVDGAESYNVKRSTTQGGPYTAIADNVTSTSYIDTNVNNGTTYYYVVTAVNADGESENSNEASATPFAPIVNRALLNITMQNSLIKEYDMSMTEVESFISWYNRSSGSKLYTINKYNNIGPFLNRKDYLVKDKILCFEVMEYDNNN
;
A
#
# COMPACT_ATOMS: atom_id res chain seq x y z
N MET A 1 -18.74 54.26 52.33
CA MET A 1 -18.10 54.28 51.00
C MET A 1 -18.37 52.95 50.30
N ARG A 2 -19.02 53.03 49.13
CA ARG A 2 -19.07 52.07 47.99
C ARG A 2 -19.31 50.56 48.20
N LYS A 3 -20.54 50.18 47.77
CA LYS A 3 -21.02 48.94 47.11
C LYS A 3 -19.94 48.08 46.40
N ARG A 4 -20.14 46.76 46.40
CA ARG A 4 -20.41 45.99 45.16
C ARG A 4 -21.02 44.61 45.41
N VAL A 5 -22.17 44.41 44.78
CA VAL A 5 -22.93 43.16 44.65
C VAL A 5 -22.28 42.34 43.52
N LEU A 6 -21.95 41.08 43.76
CA LEU A 6 -21.63 40.14 42.67
C LEU A 6 -22.95 39.69 42.03
N LYS A 7 -23.15 40.02 40.75
CA LYS A 7 -24.12 39.37 39.86
C LYS A 7 -23.33 38.53 38.85
N GLY A 8 -23.69 37.25 38.74
CA GLY A 8 -23.12 36.32 37.79
C GLY A 8 -23.38 36.74 36.35
N ILE A 9 -22.38 36.50 35.50
CA ILE A 9 -22.51 36.54 34.04
C ILE A 9 -21.93 35.21 33.55
N THR A 10 -22.83 34.31 33.16
CA THR A 10 -22.49 33.10 32.41
C THR A 10 -22.25 33.52 30.97
N VAL A 11 -21.01 33.44 30.50
CA VAL A 11 -20.67 33.65 29.09
C VAL A 11 -20.95 32.34 28.36
N VAL A 12 -22.07 32.28 27.64
CA VAL A 12 -22.32 31.23 26.64
C VAL A 12 -21.57 31.65 25.38
N SER A 13 -20.44 31.00 25.11
CA SER A 13 -19.70 31.17 23.85
C SER A 13 -20.48 30.45 22.75
N LEU A 14 -21.08 31.23 21.85
CA LEU A 14 -21.79 30.75 20.67
C LEU A 14 -20.76 30.44 19.58
N MET A 15 -20.35 29.18 19.45
CA MET A 15 -19.41 28.73 18.42
C MET A 15 -20.19 28.54 17.11
N VAL A 16 -19.98 29.47 16.15
CA VAL A 16 -20.52 29.36 14.79
C VAL A 16 -19.71 28.31 14.05
N LEU A 17 -20.32 27.16 13.77
CA LEU A 17 -19.75 26.08 12.96
C LEU A 17 -19.86 26.46 11.47
N VAL A 18 -18.78 27.00 10.89
CA VAL A 18 -18.67 27.14 9.44
C VAL A 18 -18.23 25.78 8.90
N VAL A 19 -19.17 25.01 8.34
CA VAL A 19 -18.85 23.80 7.59
C VAL A 19 -18.31 24.22 6.22
N LEU A 20 -17.00 24.43 6.13
CA LEU A 20 -16.30 24.40 4.84
C LEU A 20 -16.24 22.93 4.41
N SER A 21 -17.08 22.58 3.43
CA SER A 21 -16.98 21.30 2.73
C SER A 21 -15.69 21.30 1.90
N ASN A 22 -14.58 20.87 2.51
CA ASN A 22 -13.43 20.43 1.76
C ASN A 22 -13.82 19.11 1.09
N LEU A 23 -13.91 19.12 -0.24
CA LEU A 23 -13.75 17.90 -1.03
C LEU A 23 -12.33 17.39 -0.75
N PHE A 24 -12.17 16.58 0.28
CA PHE A 24 -11.04 15.67 0.33
C PHE A 24 -11.32 14.56 -0.68
N VAL A 25 -10.59 14.58 -1.79
CA VAL A 25 -10.32 13.35 -2.52
C VAL A 25 -9.63 12.44 -1.49
N GLY A 26 -10.29 11.36 -1.11
CA GLY A 26 -9.75 10.40 -0.15
C GLY A 26 -8.42 9.88 -0.67
N VAL A 27 -7.33 10.34 -0.07
CA VAL A 27 -6.03 9.71 -0.21
C VAL A 27 -6.12 8.47 0.67
N ALA A 28 -5.93 7.28 0.10
CA ALA A 28 -5.73 6.08 0.89
C ALA A 28 -4.49 6.33 1.75
N GLU A 29 -4.69 6.43 3.07
CA GLU A 29 -3.64 6.79 4.01
C GLU A 29 -2.84 5.52 4.29
N GLU A 30 -1.70 5.34 3.60
CA GLU A 30 -0.77 4.25 3.90
C GLU A 30 -0.44 4.29 5.40
N THR A 31 -0.94 3.30 6.15
CA THR A 31 -0.70 3.21 7.59
C THR A 31 0.61 2.48 7.83
N TYR A 32 1.27 2.79 8.95
CA TYR A 32 2.50 2.14 9.33
C TYR A 32 2.49 1.83 10.82
N THR A 33 3.25 0.82 11.20
CA THR A 33 3.63 0.58 12.59
C THR A 33 5.14 0.56 12.70
N TRP A 34 5.66 0.92 13.87
CA TRP A 34 7.09 0.84 14.16
C TRP A 34 7.33 0.17 15.51
N GLU A 35 8.47 -0.51 15.61
CA GLU A 35 8.91 -1.19 16.82
C GLU A 35 10.39 -0.91 17.05
N LYS A 36 10.75 -0.59 18.30
CA LYS A 36 12.16 -0.49 18.69
C LYS A 36 12.74 -1.89 18.89
N LYS A 37 13.81 -2.19 18.17
CA LYS A 37 14.59 -3.43 18.27
C LYS A 37 15.79 -3.25 19.19
N ALA A 38 16.53 -4.35 19.41
CA ALA A 38 17.77 -4.32 20.18
C ALA A 38 18.73 -3.33 19.51
N GLY A 39 19.10 -2.28 20.25
CA GLY A 39 20.11 -1.31 19.81
C GLY A 39 21.53 -1.78 20.13
N LEU A 40 22.49 -1.08 19.57
CA LEU A 40 23.87 -1.08 20.02
C LEU A 40 24.02 -0.29 21.34
N SER A 41 24.99 -0.69 22.15
CA SER A 41 25.33 -0.01 23.41
C SER A 41 26.02 1.34 23.24
N TYR A 42 26.29 1.76 22.00
CA TYR A 42 26.94 3.01 21.65
C TYR A 42 26.30 3.59 20.39
N GLY A 43 26.37 4.92 20.26
CA GLY A 43 25.84 5.59 19.10
C GLY A 43 26.73 5.48 17.87
N ARG A 44 26.11 5.50 16.69
CA ARG A 44 26.79 5.40 15.38
C ARG A 44 26.07 6.23 14.32
N TYR A 45 26.83 6.90 13.46
CA TYR A 45 26.35 7.62 12.28
C TYR A 45 27.31 7.42 11.10
N ARG A 46 26.86 7.72 9.88
CA ARG A 46 27.66 7.58 8.62
C ARG A 46 28.10 6.15 8.31
N HIS A 47 27.39 5.19 8.88
CA HIS A 47 27.54 3.76 8.64
C HIS A 47 26.62 3.29 7.52
N CYS A 48 26.77 2.03 7.12
CA CYS A 48 25.84 1.36 6.22
C CYS A 48 25.07 0.27 6.97
N LEU A 49 23.81 0.09 6.61
CA LEU A 49 23.06 -1.14 6.85
C LEU A 49 22.97 -1.93 5.55
N VAL A 50 23.21 -3.23 5.63
CA VAL A 50 23.07 -4.14 4.49
C VAL A 50 22.25 -5.34 4.93
N ALA A 51 21.06 -5.49 4.38
CA ALA A 51 20.28 -6.72 4.50
C ALA A 51 20.88 -7.82 3.60
N THR A 52 20.79 -9.03 4.12
CA THR A 52 21.16 -10.29 3.45
C THR A 52 19.93 -11.20 3.50
N GLU A 53 20.05 -12.44 3.01
CA GLU A 53 18.95 -13.40 3.03
C GLU A 53 18.40 -13.69 4.44
N ASP A 54 19.25 -13.69 5.47
CA ASP A 54 18.88 -14.13 6.81
C ASP A 54 19.03 -13.05 7.89
N SER A 55 19.67 -11.93 7.59
CA SER A 55 20.14 -10.99 8.61
C SER A 55 20.48 -9.60 8.09
N ILE A 56 20.71 -8.68 9.02
CA ILE A 56 21.11 -7.30 8.72
C ILE A 56 22.50 -7.04 9.28
N TYR A 57 23.37 -6.42 8.51
CA TYR A 57 24.72 -6.09 8.92
C TYR A 57 24.92 -4.59 9.08
N ILE A 58 25.66 -4.18 10.10
CA ILE A 58 26.04 -2.79 10.34
C ILE A 58 27.56 -2.59 10.19
N ILE A 59 27.96 -1.72 9.27
CA ILE A 59 29.36 -1.59 8.82
C ILE A 59 29.85 -0.15 9.00
N GLY A 60 31.06 0.01 9.55
CA GLY A 60 31.76 1.29 9.61
C GLY A 60 31.00 2.40 10.35
N GLY A 61 31.25 3.65 9.97
CA GLY A 61 30.68 4.86 10.57
C GLY A 61 31.62 5.56 11.56
N SER A 62 31.06 6.38 12.45
CA SER A 62 31.78 7.01 13.56
C SER A 62 30.97 6.95 14.86
N PRO A 63 31.60 6.70 16.02
CA PRO A 63 30.94 6.83 17.32
C PRO A 63 30.92 8.29 17.82
N GLN A 64 30.19 8.50 18.91
CA GLN A 64 30.05 9.78 19.64
C GLN A 64 31.39 10.39 20.12
N VAL A 65 32.44 9.57 20.33
CA VAL A 65 33.72 9.99 20.93
C VAL A 65 34.90 9.29 20.25
N THR A 66 36.00 10.01 20.06
CA THR A 66 37.15 9.70 19.18
C THR A 66 37.97 8.44 19.50
N THR A 67 37.52 7.54 20.38
CA THR A 67 38.38 6.49 20.96
C THR A 67 37.91 5.04 20.85
N THR A 68 36.81 4.71 20.16
CA THR A 68 36.35 3.30 20.10
C THR A 68 36.38 2.71 18.70
N VAL A 69 36.83 1.44 18.60
CA VAL A 69 36.74 0.63 17.39
C VAL A 69 35.26 0.35 17.10
N LEU A 70 34.80 0.70 15.91
CA LEU A 70 33.46 0.32 15.45
C LEU A 70 33.51 -1.12 14.96
N GLN A 71 32.88 -2.00 15.72
CA GLN A 71 32.77 -3.40 15.35
C GLN A 71 31.83 -3.55 14.15
N PHE A 72 32.22 -4.38 13.20
CA PHE A 72 31.29 -4.95 12.22
C PHE A 72 30.36 -5.94 12.94
N LYS A 73 29.05 -5.75 12.83
CA LYS A 73 28.08 -6.60 13.55
C LYS A 73 26.97 -7.11 12.64
N LYS A 74 26.51 -8.33 12.94
CA LYS A 74 25.35 -9.00 12.36
C LYS A 74 24.20 -8.89 13.36
N TYR A 75 23.04 -8.42 12.91
CA TYR A 75 21.77 -8.43 13.64
C TYR A 75 20.91 -9.57 13.10
N ASN A 76 20.41 -10.40 14.02
CA ASN A 76 19.43 -11.42 13.71
C ASN A 76 18.02 -10.89 14.03
N PRO A 77 17.16 -10.65 13.02
CA PRO A 77 15.82 -10.12 13.22
C PRO A 77 14.86 -11.05 13.97
N VAL A 78 15.09 -12.36 13.92
CA VAL A 78 14.27 -13.37 14.60
C VAL A 78 14.56 -13.41 16.10
N SER A 79 15.84 -13.50 16.47
CA SER A 79 16.24 -13.53 17.88
C SER A 79 16.38 -12.15 18.52
N ASN A 80 16.32 -11.07 17.72
CA ASN A 80 16.53 -9.70 18.17
C ASN A 80 17.87 -9.50 18.91
N THR A 81 18.95 -10.08 18.37
CA THR A 81 20.29 -10.05 18.98
C THR A 81 21.37 -9.63 17.99
N TRP A 82 22.47 -9.12 18.53
CA TRP A 82 23.67 -8.73 17.78
C TRP A 82 24.83 -9.69 18.01
N GLU A 83 25.56 -9.99 16.96
CA GLU A 83 26.79 -10.78 16.95
C GLU A 83 27.95 -9.96 16.35
N THR A 84 29.13 -10.03 16.95
CA THR A 84 30.33 -9.38 16.41
C THR A 84 30.99 -10.23 15.33
N LYS A 85 31.38 -9.61 14.22
CA LYS A 85 32.05 -10.25 13.08
C LYS A 85 33.45 -9.67 12.86
N ALA A 86 34.25 -10.35 12.02
CA ALA A 86 35.59 -9.89 11.64
C ALA A 86 35.50 -8.48 11.06
N SER A 87 36.30 -7.54 11.55
CA SER A 87 36.20 -6.13 11.16
C SER A 87 37.27 -5.77 10.12
N THR A 88 36.94 -4.80 9.27
CA THR A 88 37.90 -4.11 8.38
C THR A 88 38.38 -2.81 9.04
N ASP A 89 39.26 -2.07 8.35
CA ASP A 89 39.73 -0.75 8.74
C ASP A 89 38.59 0.26 8.93
N LYS A 90 38.88 1.31 9.72
CA LYS A 90 37.90 2.36 10.02
C LYS A 90 37.51 3.11 8.74
N ARG A 91 36.24 2.97 8.34
CA ARG A 91 35.65 3.54 7.12
C ARG A 91 34.28 4.17 7.43
N SER A 92 33.96 5.29 6.79
CA SER A 92 32.65 6.00 6.90
C SER A 92 32.23 6.59 5.55
N LEU A 93 30.93 6.84 5.32
CA LEU A 93 30.44 7.48 4.08
C LEU A 93 30.80 6.71 2.80
N PHE A 94 30.82 5.38 2.85
CA PHE A 94 31.08 4.49 1.71
C PHE A 94 29.77 3.92 1.17
N GLY A 95 29.81 3.39 -0.05
CA GLY A 95 28.72 2.57 -0.61
C GLY A 95 28.91 1.11 -0.18
N ALA A 96 27.82 0.42 0.13
CA ALA A 96 27.84 -1.00 0.46
C ALA A 96 26.67 -1.73 -0.20
N ALA A 97 26.90 -2.99 -0.61
CA ALA A 97 25.89 -3.83 -1.26
C ALA A 97 26.10 -5.30 -0.90
N TYR A 98 25.01 -6.06 -0.79
CA TYR A 98 25.05 -7.52 -0.67
C TYR A 98 24.84 -8.17 -2.04
N TYR A 99 25.69 -9.12 -2.39
CA TYR A 99 25.54 -9.95 -3.58
C TYR A 99 26.19 -11.31 -3.35
N ASP A 100 25.46 -12.38 -3.67
CA ASP A 100 25.94 -13.77 -3.71
C ASP A 100 26.80 -14.16 -2.48
N GLY A 101 26.18 -14.08 -1.28
CA GLY A 101 26.85 -14.47 -0.03
C GLY A 101 27.96 -13.52 0.45
N LYS A 102 28.18 -12.39 -0.22
CA LYS A 102 29.22 -11.42 0.13
C LYS A 102 28.67 -10.02 0.32
N ILE A 103 29.31 -9.26 1.20
CA ILE A 103 29.05 -7.83 1.39
C ILE A 103 30.22 -7.05 0.82
N TYR A 104 29.96 -6.22 -0.17
CA TYR A 104 30.95 -5.38 -0.84
C TYR A 104 30.90 -3.97 -0.28
N ILE A 105 32.06 -3.35 -0.10
CA ILE A 105 32.19 -1.94 0.32
C ILE A 105 33.10 -1.16 -0.63
N PHE A 106 32.71 0.07 -0.93
CA PHE A 106 33.30 0.89 -1.99
C PHE A 106 33.54 2.33 -1.53
N GLY A 107 34.81 2.74 -1.48
CA GLY A 107 35.21 4.11 -1.16
C GLY A 107 35.04 4.49 0.30
N GLY A 108 34.54 5.69 0.57
CA GLY A 108 34.41 6.26 1.89
C GLY A 108 35.65 6.98 2.39
N GLY A 109 35.48 7.65 3.52
CA GLY A 109 36.54 8.35 4.21
C GLY A 109 37.18 7.43 5.23
N MET A 110 38.49 7.27 5.08
CA MET A 110 39.34 6.50 5.98
C MET A 110 40.14 7.47 6.84
N SER A 111 40.52 7.05 8.05
CA SER A 111 41.43 7.81 8.91
C SER A 111 42.74 7.05 9.04
N ALA A 112 43.80 7.56 8.43
CA ALA A 112 45.16 7.18 8.75
C ALA A 112 45.76 8.30 9.60
N SER A 113 46.24 7.97 10.81
CA SER A 113 47.02 8.89 11.65
C SER A 113 46.42 10.29 11.85
N GLY A 114 45.10 10.40 12.01
CA GLY A 114 44.42 11.65 12.36
C GLY A 114 43.99 12.54 11.17
N SER A 115 44.29 12.18 9.93
CA SER A 115 43.79 12.87 8.72
C SER A 115 42.82 11.99 7.95
N SER A 116 41.63 12.52 7.66
CA SER A 116 40.63 11.82 6.85
C SER A 116 40.91 12.03 5.37
N TYR A 117 41.04 10.96 4.59
CA TYR A 117 41.16 11.02 3.12
C TYR A 117 40.06 10.21 2.45
N VAL A 118 39.73 10.58 1.20
CA VAL A 118 38.77 9.86 0.35
C VAL A 118 39.46 8.69 -0.31
N ALA A 119 38.90 7.48 -0.14
CA ALA A 119 39.45 6.26 -0.67
C ALA A 119 38.83 5.88 -2.03
N ASN A 120 39.62 5.20 -2.86
CA ASN A 120 39.11 4.41 -3.99
C ASN A 120 39.22 2.89 -3.73
N SER A 121 39.53 2.48 -2.51
CA SER A 121 39.65 1.07 -2.15
C SER A 121 38.29 0.38 -2.11
N ALA A 122 38.29 -0.89 -2.50
CA ALA A 122 37.13 -1.78 -2.45
C ALA A 122 37.49 -3.07 -1.69
N GLU A 123 36.55 -3.60 -0.92
CA GLU A 123 36.71 -4.84 -0.16
C GLU A 123 35.42 -5.66 -0.21
N ALA A 124 35.56 -6.98 -0.09
CA ALA A 124 34.44 -7.90 0.08
C ALA A 124 34.58 -8.70 1.37
N TYR A 125 33.50 -8.77 2.14
CA TYR A 125 33.32 -9.67 3.27
C TYR A 125 32.62 -10.94 2.82
N ASP A 126 33.30 -12.06 2.96
CA ASP A 126 32.73 -13.40 2.79
C ASP A 126 32.00 -13.82 4.07
N ILE A 127 30.67 -13.97 3.96
CA ILE A 127 29.81 -14.28 5.11
C ILE A 127 30.09 -15.69 5.65
N ALA A 128 30.30 -16.66 4.76
CA ALA A 128 30.52 -18.06 5.14
C ALA A 128 31.85 -18.23 5.88
N ASN A 129 32.88 -17.52 5.41
CA ASN A 129 34.23 -17.61 5.96
C ASN A 129 34.52 -16.59 7.07
N ASN A 130 33.65 -15.60 7.28
CA ASN A 130 33.87 -14.49 8.23
C ASN A 130 35.22 -13.79 7.99
N THR A 131 35.53 -13.48 6.73
CA THR A 131 36.80 -12.86 6.34
C THR A 131 36.58 -11.72 5.34
N TRP A 132 37.44 -10.71 5.44
CA TRP A 132 37.53 -9.63 4.45
C TRP A 132 38.63 -9.92 3.44
N SER A 133 38.42 -9.49 2.21
CA SER A 133 39.39 -9.57 1.11
C SER A 133 39.41 -8.26 0.35
N SER A 134 40.61 -7.83 -0.09
CA SER A 134 40.76 -6.66 -0.94
C SER A 134 40.34 -6.97 -2.37
N LEU A 135 39.67 -6.01 -3.02
CA LEU A 135 39.26 -6.06 -4.41
C LEU A 135 40.07 -5.06 -5.25
N PRO A 136 40.02 -5.16 -6.59
CA PRO A 136 40.55 -4.10 -7.46
C PRO A 136 39.94 -2.74 -7.10
N SER A 137 40.79 -1.73 -6.99
CA SER A 137 40.37 -0.37 -6.64
C SER A 137 39.38 0.19 -7.65
N MET A 138 38.45 1.00 -7.16
CA MET A 138 37.53 1.76 -7.99
C MET A 138 38.32 2.69 -8.95
N PRO A 139 37.75 2.99 -10.14
CA PRO A 139 38.37 3.93 -11.10
C PRO A 139 38.66 5.32 -10.51
N ARG A 140 37.86 5.74 -9.52
CA ARG A 140 37.95 7.05 -8.87
C ARG A 140 37.61 6.96 -7.39
N LYS A 141 38.10 7.92 -6.61
CA LYS A 141 37.85 8.03 -5.17
C LYS A 141 36.43 8.54 -4.96
N ARG A 142 35.74 8.01 -3.95
CA ARG A 142 34.35 8.42 -3.65
C ARG A 142 34.09 8.44 -2.15
N VAL A 143 33.40 9.47 -1.67
CA VAL A 143 32.65 9.49 -0.41
C VAL A 143 31.21 9.91 -0.70
N ASN A 144 30.28 9.62 0.22
CA ASN A 144 28.86 9.97 0.07
C ASN A 144 28.22 9.35 -1.18
N ASN A 145 28.81 8.26 -1.67
CA ASN A 145 28.32 7.44 -2.75
C ASN A 145 27.37 6.35 -2.22
N ARG A 146 26.66 5.69 -3.13
CA ARG A 146 25.88 4.49 -2.83
C ARG A 146 26.23 3.37 -3.78
N ALA A 147 26.06 2.14 -3.32
CA ALA A 147 26.23 0.94 -4.14
C ALA A 147 24.89 0.19 -4.19
N VAL A 148 24.46 -0.20 -5.38
CA VAL A 148 23.23 -0.96 -5.61
C VAL A 148 23.50 -2.13 -6.55
N VAL A 149 22.75 -3.21 -6.41
CA VAL A 149 22.89 -4.41 -7.25
C VAL A 149 21.78 -4.45 -8.28
N VAL A 150 22.14 -4.61 -9.56
CA VAL A 150 21.19 -4.81 -10.66
C VAL A 150 21.80 -5.78 -11.66
N ASN A 151 21.05 -6.79 -12.10
CA ASN A 151 21.47 -7.76 -13.12
C ASN A 151 22.89 -8.31 -12.86
N ASP A 152 23.10 -8.86 -11.65
CA ASP A 152 24.37 -9.49 -11.23
C ASP A 152 25.61 -8.58 -11.17
N LYS A 153 25.40 -7.27 -11.27
CA LYS A 153 26.47 -6.25 -11.21
C LYS A 153 26.21 -5.27 -10.09
N ILE A 154 27.28 -4.66 -9.59
CA ILE A 154 27.22 -3.66 -8.53
C ILE A 154 27.52 -2.28 -9.10
N TYR A 155 26.54 -1.40 -9.08
CA TYR A 155 26.64 -0.03 -9.55
C TYR A 155 27.01 0.89 -8.39
N VAL A 156 28.08 1.66 -8.56
CA VAL A 156 28.56 2.65 -7.59
C VAL A 156 28.29 4.05 -8.15
N LEU A 157 27.36 4.77 -7.53
CA LEU A 157 26.79 6.01 -8.06
C LEU A 157 27.01 7.21 -7.14
N GLY A 158 27.14 8.38 -7.78
CA GLY A 158 27.23 9.68 -7.13
C GLY A 158 28.44 9.82 -6.20
N GLY A 159 28.27 10.68 -5.21
CA GLY A 159 29.32 11.03 -4.25
C GLY A 159 30.22 12.16 -4.73
N GLU A 160 31.33 12.34 -4.04
CA GLU A 160 32.34 13.38 -4.30
C GLU A 160 33.74 12.79 -4.11
N ASP A 161 34.74 13.35 -4.81
CA ASP A 161 36.12 12.85 -4.79
C ASP A 161 37.01 13.49 -3.71
N ALA A 162 36.62 14.65 -3.15
CA ALA A 162 37.13 15.20 -1.90
C ALA A 162 36.01 15.72 -0.99
N ARG A 163 36.28 15.76 0.33
CA ARG A 163 35.31 16.23 1.33
C ARG A 163 35.31 17.75 1.43
N GLY A 164 34.15 18.38 1.27
CA GLY A 164 33.91 19.78 1.66
C GLY A 164 34.14 20.83 0.56
N THR A 165 34.35 20.40 -0.67
CA THR A 165 34.46 21.22 -1.88
C THR A 165 33.25 20.94 -2.77
N ALA A 166 32.39 21.95 -2.97
CA ALA A 166 31.17 21.78 -3.78
C ALA A 166 31.47 21.47 -5.27
N ASP A 167 32.69 21.75 -5.72
CA ASP A 167 33.13 21.64 -7.12
C ASP A 167 33.53 20.22 -7.56
N GLU A 168 33.38 19.21 -6.69
CA GLU A 168 33.94 17.86 -6.86
C GLU A 168 32.88 16.73 -6.81
N VAL A 169 31.61 17.07 -7.04
CA VAL A 169 30.50 16.11 -7.09
C VAL A 169 30.52 15.31 -8.40
N LEU A 170 30.56 13.99 -8.28
CA LEU A 170 30.77 13.07 -9.39
C LEU A 170 29.48 12.75 -10.15
N SER A 171 29.61 12.63 -11.48
CA SER A 171 28.53 12.18 -12.38
C SER A 171 28.73 10.74 -12.84
N GLU A 172 29.96 10.23 -12.79
CA GLU A 172 30.31 8.93 -13.33
C GLU A 172 29.64 7.80 -12.55
N VAL A 173 29.25 6.77 -13.29
CA VAL A 173 28.67 5.54 -12.75
C VAL A 173 29.64 4.41 -13.01
N ASP A 174 30.29 3.93 -11.96
CA ASP A 174 31.24 2.83 -12.06
C ASP A 174 30.53 1.53 -11.69
N VAL A 175 30.66 0.51 -12.52
CA VAL A 175 30.03 -0.80 -12.37
C VAL A 175 31.10 -1.83 -12.12
N PHE A 176 30.95 -2.55 -11.02
CA PHE A 176 31.81 -3.67 -10.64
C PHE A 176 31.12 -4.97 -10.99
N ASP A 177 31.83 -5.84 -11.71
CA ASP A 177 31.41 -7.19 -12.00
C ASP A 177 32.08 -8.15 -10.99
N PRO A 178 31.32 -8.68 -10.01
CA PRO A 178 31.89 -9.52 -8.94
C PRO A 178 32.38 -10.89 -9.43
N ASN A 179 31.97 -11.33 -10.62
CA ASN A 179 32.39 -12.60 -11.21
C ASN A 179 33.77 -12.49 -11.88
N THR A 180 34.08 -11.32 -12.43
CA THR A 180 35.34 -11.06 -13.15
C THR A 180 36.31 -10.15 -12.40
N ASN A 181 35.84 -9.46 -11.35
CA ASN A 181 36.53 -8.39 -10.63
C ASN A 181 36.95 -7.22 -11.54
N ILE A 182 36.19 -6.95 -12.61
CA ILE A 182 36.48 -5.87 -13.56
C ILE A 182 35.54 -4.69 -13.29
N TRP A 183 36.09 -3.49 -13.45
CA TRP A 183 35.36 -2.23 -13.42
C TRP A 183 35.08 -1.75 -14.85
N GLU A 184 33.86 -1.25 -15.07
CA GLU A 184 33.49 -0.49 -16.27
C GLU A 184 32.78 0.80 -15.87
N THR A 185 32.99 1.89 -16.61
CA THR A 185 32.20 3.12 -16.44
C THR A 185 31.10 3.15 -17.49
N VAL A 186 29.85 3.30 -17.05
CA VAL A 186 28.68 3.38 -17.93
C VAL A 186 28.20 4.82 -18.07
N THR A 187 27.07 5.05 -18.76
CA THR A 187 26.49 6.38 -18.99
C THR A 187 26.39 7.17 -17.70
N ASN A 188 27.03 8.33 -17.66
CA ASN A 188 27.06 9.22 -16.49
C ASN A 188 25.66 9.69 -16.09
N LEU A 189 25.48 9.94 -14.79
CA LEU A 189 24.31 10.62 -14.23
C LEU A 189 24.09 11.97 -14.94
N PRO A 190 22.87 12.26 -15.43
CA PRO A 190 22.54 13.56 -16.01
C PRO A 190 22.68 14.69 -14.98
N ASN A 191 22.31 14.39 -13.73
CA ASN A 191 22.48 15.28 -12.59
C ASN A 191 23.42 14.60 -11.58
N ASN A 192 24.66 15.08 -11.53
CA ASN A 192 25.62 14.71 -10.50
C ASN A 192 25.04 15.01 -9.11
N ARG A 193 25.38 14.18 -8.11
CA ARG A 193 24.84 14.32 -6.75
C ARG A 193 25.71 13.62 -5.71
N ASN A 194 26.03 14.32 -4.62
CA ASN A 194 26.53 13.70 -3.39
C ASN A 194 25.34 13.44 -2.45
N HIS A 195 25.48 12.46 -1.54
CA HIS A 195 24.39 12.05 -0.65
C HIS A 195 23.09 11.68 -1.41
N GLY A 196 23.22 11.30 -2.69
CA GLY A 196 22.10 10.85 -3.49
C GLY A 196 21.54 9.54 -2.96
N LEU A 197 20.23 9.38 -3.08
CA LEU A 197 19.54 8.13 -2.84
C LEU A 197 19.44 7.38 -4.17
N PHE A 198 19.66 6.07 -4.11
CA PHE A 198 19.67 5.20 -5.27
C PHE A 198 18.93 3.92 -4.89
N GLU A 199 17.84 3.64 -5.60
CA GLU A 199 16.99 2.47 -5.36
C GLU A 199 16.71 1.72 -6.66
N VAL A 200 16.45 0.42 -6.54
CA VAL A 200 16.32 -0.49 -7.68
C VAL A 200 14.90 -1.05 -7.73
N ILE A 201 14.27 -0.97 -8.91
CA ILE A 201 13.02 -1.70 -9.21
C ILE A 201 13.20 -2.37 -10.57
N GLY A 202 13.19 -3.70 -10.58
CA GLY A 202 13.49 -4.48 -11.78
C GLY A 202 14.89 -4.18 -12.30
N SER A 203 15.01 -3.88 -13.59
CA SER A 203 16.26 -3.51 -14.26
C SER A 203 16.60 -2.02 -14.21
N LYS A 204 15.88 -1.24 -13.39
CA LYS A 204 16.00 0.24 -13.33
C LYS A 204 16.58 0.73 -12.01
N ILE A 205 17.47 1.72 -12.10
CA ILE A 205 18.04 2.44 -10.95
C ILE A 205 17.45 3.85 -10.91
N TYR A 206 16.79 4.19 -9.81
CA TYR A 206 16.20 5.50 -9.55
C TYR A 206 17.17 6.32 -8.70
N ALA A 207 17.63 7.44 -9.23
CA ALA A 207 18.52 8.40 -8.58
C ALA A 207 17.74 9.65 -8.17
N PHE A 208 17.61 9.88 -6.87
CA PHE A 208 16.80 10.97 -6.30
C PHE A 208 17.48 11.60 -5.10
N GLY A 209 17.04 12.81 -4.76
CA GLY A 209 17.61 13.59 -3.66
C GLY A 209 19.10 13.95 -3.84
N GLY A 210 19.76 14.23 -2.72
CA GLY A 210 21.15 14.65 -2.68
C GLY A 210 21.38 16.13 -2.97
N LEU A 211 22.66 16.51 -3.02
CA LEU A 211 23.11 17.86 -3.35
C LEU A 211 23.96 17.87 -4.61
N SER A 212 23.89 18.97 -5.36
CA SER A 212 24.91 19.36 -6.32
C SER A 212 24.99 20.88 -6.40
N ASP A 213 26.20 21.41 -6.57
CA ASP A 213 26.51 22.85 -6.53
C ASP A 213 25.94 23.55 -5.27
N GLY A 214 26.01 22.85 -4.12
CA GLY A 214 25.47 23.32 -2.84
C GLY A 214 23.92 23.37 -2.76
N SER A 215 23.22 22.93 -3.81
CA SER A 215 21.76 22.97 -3.93
C SER A 215 21.14 21.58 -3.89
N HIS A 216 19.99 21.46 -3.23
CA HIS A 216 19.24 20.21 -3.17
C HIS A 216 18.60 19.86 -4.52
N LYS A 217 18.52 18.57 -4.81
CA LYS A 217 17.91 18.06 -6.05
C LYS A 217 16.58 17.36 -5.74
N SER A 218 15.48 17.87 -6.30
CA SER A 218 14.20 17.15 -6.36
C SER A 218 14.04 16.32 -7.64
N ILE A 219 14.94 16.48 -8.61
CA ILE A 219 14.91 15.72 -9.87
C ILE A 219 15.23 14.24 -9.65
N VAL A 220 14.41 13.40 -10.28
CA VAL A 220 14.53 11.95 -10.23
C VAL A 220 14.94 11.44 -11.60
N ASP A 221 16.18 10.96 -11.69
CA ASP A 221 16.71 10.34 -12.91
C ASP A 221 16.59 8.82 -12.81
N VAL A 222 16.22 8.16 -13.90
CA VAL A 222 16.06 6.71 -13.96
C VAL A 222 16.97 6.13 -15.03
N TYR A 223 17.91 5.28 -14.61
CA TYR A 223 18.77 4.52 -15.50
C TYR A 223 18.14 3.18 -15.81
N ASP A 224 17.95 2.91 -17.09
CA ASP A 224 17.55 1.60 -17.56
C ASP A 224 18.82 0.82 -17.94
N THR A 225 19.08 -0.29 -17.23
CA THR A 225 20.31 -1.08 -17.43
C THR A 225 20.29 -1.89 -18.74
N GLU A 226 19.13 -2.09 -19.35
CA GLU A 226 18.99 -2.81 -20.63
C GLU A 226 19.30 -1.88 -21.80
N THR A 227 18.70 -0.68 -21.80
CA THR A 227 18.95 0.31 -22.86
C THR A 227 20.20 1.15 -22.62
N LYS A 228 20.73 1.13 -21.38
CA LYS A 228 21.89 1.92 -20.92
C LYS A 228 21.69 3.43 -21.05
N THR A 229 20.45 3.88 -20.92
CA THR A 229 20.07 5.29 -21.04
C THR A 229 19.42 5.82 -19.78
N TRP A 230 19.62 7.11 -19.54
CA TRP A 230 18.89 7.85 -18.51
C TRP A 230 17.61 8.47 -19.07
N SER A 231 16.59 8.52 -18.22
CA SER A 231 15.37 9.29 -18.41
C SER A 231 15.04 10.03 -17.12
N THR A 232 14.07 10.94 -17.14
CA THR A 232 13.61 11.66 -15.95
C THR A 232 12.14 11.35 -15.71
N VAL A 233 11.79 11.13 -14.45
CA VAL A 233 10.41 10.87 -13.99
C VAL A 233 9.91 12.05 -13.14
N ALA A 234 8.72 11.94 -12.55
CA ALA A 234 8.19 13.00 -11.70
C ALA A 234 9.18 13.39 -10.59
N ASN A 235 9.30 14.69 -10.37
CA ASN A 235 10.16 15.24 -9.32
C ASN A 235 9.56 14.95 -7.93
N MET A 236 10.45 14.79 -6.95
CA MET A 236 10.08 14.79 -5.54
C MET A 236 9.29 16.05 -5.18
N LEU A 237 8.32 15.93 -4.28
CA LEU A 237 7.50 17.03 -3.78
C LEU A 237 8.31 17.95 -2.85
N ASN A 238 9.29 17.40 -2.12
CA ASN A 238 10.10 18.15 -1.18
C ASN A 238 11.55 18.38 -1.67
N THR A 239 12.04 19.62 -1.56
CA THR A 239 13.36 20.04 -2.05
C THR A 239 14.44 20.01 -0.96
N LYS A 240 14.29 19.27 0.14
CA LYS A 240 15.30 19.20 1.22
C LYS A 240 15.90 17.80 1.55
N PRO A 241 16.18 16.92 0.57
CA PRO A 241 16.72 15.59 0.84
C PRO A 241 18.24 15.56 1.10
N TYR A 242 18.72 16.25 2.14
CA TYR A 242 20.13 16.20 2.56
C TYR A 242 20.30 15.63 3.96
N GLY A 243 21.07 14.55 4.09
CA GLY A 243 21.52 13.97 5.36
C GLY A 243 20.43 13.33 6.24
N TYR A 244 19.18 13.79 6.11
CA TYR A 244 18.01 13.33 6.84
C TYR A 244 17.14 12.36 6.04
N HIS A 245 17.51 12.00 4.81
CA HIS A 245 16.68 11.12 4.01
C HIS A 245 17.32 9.75 3.89
N GLN A 246 16.49 8.76 4.19
CA GLN A 246 16.71 7.35 3.97
C GLN A 246 15.87 6.92 2.78
N SER A 247 16.14 5.73 2.26
CA SER A 247 15.36 5.20 1.15
C SER A 247 15.08 3.72 1.30
N ALA A 248 13.94 3.31 0.77
CA ALA A 248 13.51 1.93 0.77
C ALA A 248 12.64 1.66 -0.45
N VAL A 249 12.72 0.44 -0.98
CA VAL A 249 11.73 -0.10 -1.90
C VAL A 249 10.85 -1.07 -1.13
N ILE A 250 9.55 -0.76 -1.06
CA ILE A 250 8.54 -1.60 -0.41
C ILE A 250 7.37 -1.73 -1.38
N ASN A 251 6.92 -2.96 -1.62
CA ASN A 251 5.78 -3.24 -2.50
C ASN A 251 5.86 -2.56 -3.89
N GLY A 252 7.07 -2.49 -4.46
CA GLY A 252 7.29 -1.88 -5.78
C GLY A 252 7.21 -0.34 -5.81
N LYS A 253 7.10 0.31 -4.66
CA LYS A 253 7.15 1.76 -4.51
C LYS A 253 8.46 2.20 -3.85
N ILE A 254 8.90 3.42 -4.15
CA ILE A 254 10.12 4.01 -3.58
C ILE A 254 9.72 5.00 -2.49
N TYR A 255 10.23 4.79 -1.28
CA TYR A 255 10.04 5.69 -0.16
C TYR A 255 11.28 6.56 0.00
N SER A 256 11.10 7.87 -0.01
CA SER A 256 12.06 8.87 0.47
C SER A 256 11.70 9.20 1.91
N ILE A 257 12.37 8.52 2.84
CA ILE A 257 12.02 8.50 4.24
C ILE A 257 12.74 9.62 4.97
N SER A 258 11.98 10.59 5.46
CA SER A 258 12.55 11.64 6.30
C SER A 258 12.79 11.12 7.71
N THR A 259 13.98 11.37 8.24
CA THR A 259 14.33 11.21 9.65
C THR A 259 14.34 12.56 10.37
N LYS A 260 13.57 13.54 9.87
CA LYS A 260 13.41 14.88 10.45
C LYS A 260 11.91 15.21 10.55
N PRO A 261 11.34 15.51 11.73
CA PRO A 261 9.89 15.63 11.91
C PRO A 261 9.22 16.74 11.10
N ASP A 262 9.94 17.81 10.75
CA ASP A 262 9.42 18.95 9.97
C ASP A 262 9.51 18.76 8.44
N ILE A 263 10.00 17.61 7.99
CA ILE A 263 10.12 17.23 6.58
C ILE A 263 9.30 15.96 6.40
N SER A 264 8.29 15.98 5.53
CA SER A 264 7.46 14.80 5.25
C SER A 264 8.24 13.73 4.48
N THR A 265 7.99 12.47 4.82
CA THR A 265 8.26 11.31 3.96
C THR A 265 7.37 11.38 2.73
N GLU A 266 7.89 10.92 1.60
CA GLU A 266 7.17 10.85 0.35
C GLU A 266 7.40 9.50 -0.33
N VAL A 267 6.37 9.02 -1.02
CA VAL A 267 6.38 7.73 -1.72
C VAL A 267 6.15 7.97 -3.22
N TYR A 268 6.97 7.34 -4.05
CA TYR A 268 6.86 7.33 -5.50
C TYR A 268 6.25 6.01 -5.96
N ASP A 269 5.21 6.11 -6.79
CA ASP A 269 4.64 4.97 -7.51
C ASP A 269 5.08 5.01 -8.99
N PRO A 270 5.93 4.07 -9.43
CA PRO A 270 6.36 4.00 -10.83
C PRO A 270 5.23 3.76 -11.84
N ASN A 271 4.09 3.21 -11.41
CA ASN A 271 2.97 2.92 -12.31
C ASN A 271 2.16 4.17 -12.66
N THR A 272 2.00 5.08 -11.70
CA THR A 272 1.32 6.37 -11.92
C THR A 272 2.30 7.48 -12.28
N ASN A 273 3.60 7.28 -12.01
CA ASN A 273 4.64 8.29 -12.10
C ASN A 273 4.32 9.51 -11.22
N GLU A 274 3.89 9.26 -9.99
CA GLU A 274 3.51 10.31 -9.03
C GLU A 274 4.19 10.10 -7.68
N TRP A 275 4.51 11.22 -7.04
CA TRP A 275 4.92 11.26 -5.63
C TRP A 275 3.74 11.68 -4.76
N ASN A 276 3.58 11.04 -3.62
CA ASN A 276 2.59 11.37 -2.61
C ASN A 276 3.26 11.58 -1.25
N LEU A 277 2.75 12.52 -0.46
CA LEU A 277 3.20 12.69 0.93
C LEU A 277 2.58 11.62 1.81
N VAL A 278 3.38 11.06 2.71
CA VAL A 278 2.91 10.15 3.76
C VAL A 278 3.37 10.65 5.12
N ASN A 279 2.71 10.16 6.17
CA ASN A 279 3.04 10.51 7.54
C ASN A 279 4.49 10.08 7.86
N ASN A 280 5.18 10.92 8.63
CA ASN A 280 6.54 10.63 9.05
C ASN A 280 6.57 9.42 9.97
N PHE A 281 7.36 8.42 9.61
CA PHE A 281 7.48 7.19 10.40
C PHE A 281 8.11 7.41 11.78
N TYR A 282 8.64 8.61 12.04
CA TYR A 282 9.51 8.85 13.18
C TYR A 282 9.51 10.30 13.68
N GLU A 283 9.56 10.46 15.01
CA GLU A 283 9.42 11.76 15.70
C GLU A 283 10.76 12.40 16.14
N THR A 284 11.92 11.75 15.92
CA THR A 284 13.21 12.33 16.35
C THR A 284 14.22 12.49 15.21
N ASP A 285 14.95 13.60 15.25
CA ASP A 285 15.94 13.98 14.24
C ASP A 285 17.12 13.00 14.17
N ARG A 286 17.35 12.36 13.02
CA ARG A 286 18.52 11.47 12.80
C ARG A 286 19.27 11.79 11.52
N ASN A 287 20.23 12.70 11.59
CA ASN A 287 21.13 12.97 10.46
C ASN A 287 22.10 11.79 10.26
N TYR A 288 22.40 11.41 9.01
CA TYR A 288 23.31 10.30 8.68
C TYR A 288 22.98 8.98 9.37
N ALA A 289 21.68 8.70 9.55
CA ALA A 289 21.20 7.35 9.83
C ALA A 289 21.50 6.43 8.63
N ALA A 290 21.26 5.14 8.81
CA ALA A 290 21.27 4.19 7.70
C ALA A 290 19.98 3.38 7.71
N SER A 291 19.50 3.08 6.51
CA SER A 291 18.32 2.27 6.26
C SER A 291 18.66 1.04 5.42
N THR A 292 17.89 -0.02 5.59
CA THR A 292 17.85 -1.17 4.70
C THR A 292 16.47 -1.81 4.73
N VAL A 293 16.16 -2.63 3.73
CA VAL A 293 14.91 -3.40 3.69
C VAL A 293 15.22 -4.87 3.91
N PHE A 294 14.52 -5.50 4.85
CA PHE A 294 14.62 -6.92 5.13
C PHE A 294 13.21 -7.48 5.32
N ASN A 295 12.85 -8.54 4.59
CA ASN A 295 11.52 -9.16 4.62
C ASN A 295 10.36 -8.15 4.53
N ASN A 296 10.43 -7.24 3.54
CA ASN A 296 9.44 -6.19 3.29
C ASN A 296 9.21 -5.23 4.47
N LYS A 297 10.20 -5.11 5.36
CA LYS A 297 10.21 -4.15 6.46
C LYS A 297 11.42 -3.25 6.37
N ILE A 298 11.25 -2.01 6.79
CA ILE A 298 12.30 -1.00 6.76
C ILE A 298 13.00 -1.01 8.11
N TYR A 299 14.31 -1.13 8.11
CA TYR A 299 15.12 -1.03 9.31
C TYR A 299 15.95 0.24 9.26
N ILE A 300 15.84 1.09 10.28
CA ILE A 300 16.61 2.32 10.41
C ILE A 300 17.46 2.25 11.67
N SER A 301 18.75 2.57 11.55
CA SER A 301 19.67 2.57 12.69
C SER A 301 20.48 3.85 12.82
N GLY A 302 20.74 4.21 14.07
CA GLY A 302 21.65 5.27 14.44
C GLY A 302 21.30 6.64 13.86
N GLY A 303 22.35 7.38 13.46
CA GLY A 303 22.29 8.79 13.07
C GLY A 303 22.69 9.72 14.22
N SER A 304 22.66 11.04 13.99
CA SER A 304 23.00 12.05 15.00
C SER A 304 21.95 13.16 15.13
N TYR A 305 21.77 13.66 16.36
CA TYR A 305 20.91 14.80 16.66
C TYR A 305 21.63 16.11 16.33
N SER A 306 21.17 16.82 15.29
CA SER A 306 21.85 18.01 14.74
C SER A 306 23.33 17.74 14.39
N HIS A 307 24.09 18.72 13.88
CA HIS A 307 25.54 18.56 13.67
C HIS A 307 26.33 18.43 15.01
N ASN A 308 25.65 18.46 16.16
CA ASN A 308 26.23 18.39 17.49
C ASN A 308 26.31 16.94 17.98
N TYR A 309 27.29 16.18 17.50
CA TYR A 309 27.99 14.99 18.07
C TYR A 309 27.24 13.89 18.87
N TYR A 310 25.95 13.98 19.20
CA TYR A 310 25.18 12.95 19.89
C TYR A 310 24.62 11.98 18.85
N SER A 311 25.15 10.76 18.85
CA SER A 311 24.72 9.69 17.94
C SER A 311 23.80 8.69 18.63
N TYR A 312 22.83 8.15 17.90
CA TYR A 312 21.92 7.11 18.37
C TYR A 312 22.51 5.72 18.15
N GLY A 313 22.22 4.79 19.06
CA GLY A 313 22.62 3.38 18.95
C GLY A 313 21.44 2.46 18.65
N ASP A 314 20.22 2.97 18.61
CA ASP A 314 19.03 2.15 18.43
C ASP A 314 18.80 1.70 16.99
N LEU A 315 17.99 0.65 16.88
CA LEU A 315 17.48 0.07 15.66
C LEU A 315 15.96 0.11 15.72
N VAL A 316 15.32 0.60 14.67
CA VAL A 316 13.86 0.66 14.54
C VAL A 316 13.45 -0.16 13.33
N GLU A 317 12.45 -1.00 13.51
CA GLU A 317 11.74 -1.70 12.44
C GLU A 317 10.46 -0.94 12.12
N ILE A 318 10.18 -0.70 10.85
CA ILE A 318 8.96 -0.07 10.36
C ILE A 318 8.29 -1.05 9.40
N THR A 319 7.01 -1.33 9.65
CA THR A 319 6.14 -2.09 8.74
C THR A 319 5.20 -1.11 8.08
N ILE A 320 5.26 -1.04 6.75
CA ILE A 320 4.27 -0.30 5.97
C ILE A 320 3.13 -1.28 5.69
N HIS A 321 1.95 -0.94 6.17
CA HIS A 321 0.74 -1.68 5.82
C HIS A 321 0.29 -1.14 4.48
N LYS A 322 0.21 -2.02 3.48
CA LYS A 322 -0.47 -1.69 2.24
C LYS A 322 -1.87 -1.22 2.64
N ASP A 323 -2.34 -0.12 2.06
CA ASP A 323 -3.75 0.26 2.16
C ASP A 323 -4.58 -1.01 2.03
N THR A 324 -5.49 -1.22 2.97
CA THR A 324 -6.37 -2.39 2.98
C THR A 324 -6.82 -2.70 1.56
N VAL A 325 -6.73 -3.98 1.16
CA VAL A 325 -7.15 -4.43 -0.16
C VAL A 325 -8.48 -3.76 -0.51
N GLN A 326 -8.62 -3.20 -1.72
CA GLN A 326 -9.76 -2.34 -2.02
C GLN A 326 -11.08 -3.09 -1.84
N SER A 327 -12.12 -2.39 -1.38
CA SER A 327 -13.43 -3.02 -1.25
C SER A 327 -13.96 -3.49 -2.60
N PRO A 328 -14.54 -4.70 -2.69
CA PRO A 328 -15.23 -5.15 -3.89
C PRO A 328 -16.32 -4.16 -4.31
N THR A 329 -16.51 -4.01 -5.62
CA THR A 329 -17.53 -3.11 -6.19
C THR A 329 -18.53 -3.89 -7.03
N ASN A 330 -19.69 -3.28 -7.29
CA ASN A 330 -20.78 -3.84 -8.10
C ASN A 330 -21.28 -5.19 -7.58
N LEU A 331 -21.37 -5.33 -6.26
CA LEU A 331 -22.05 -6.49 -5.67
C LEU A 331 -23.51 -6.46 -6.13
N THR A 332 -23.95 -7.58 -6.72
CA THR A 332 -25.34 -7.82 -7.13
C THR A 332 -25.85 -9.10 -6.48
N ALA A 333 -27.15 -9.16 -6.21
CA ALA A 333 -27.81 -10.32 -5.62
C ALA A 333 -29.02 -10.72 -6.47
N THR A 334 -29.03 -11.94 -6.99
CA THR A 334 -30.11 -12.48 -7.84
C THR A 334 -30.83 -13.61 -7.09
N PRO A 335 -32.12 -13.43 -6.74
CA PRO A 335 -32.90 -14.46 -6.05
C PRO A 335 -33.34 -15.59 -6.98
N ALA A 336 -33.43 -16.79 -6.43
CA ALA A 336 -34.13 -17.94 -7.02
C ALA A 336 -34.74 -18.80 -5.89
N ASN A 337 -35.21 -20.02 -6.22
CA ASN A 337 -35.79 -20.91 -5.23
C ASN A 337 -34.78 -21.32 -4.16
N SER A 338 -35.02 -20.90 -2.92
CA SER A 338 -34.16 -21.23 -1.77
C SER A 338 -32.68 -20.94 -2.01
N GLN A 339 -32.38 -19.94 -2.87
CA GLN A 339 -31.01 -19.53 -3.12
C GLN A 339 -30.91 -18.05 -3.52
N VAL A 340 -29.74 -17.45 -3.28
CA VAL A 340 -29.33 -16.16 -3.84
C VAL A 340 -27.97 -16.33 -4.51
N THR A 341 -27.84 -15.93 -5.77
CA THR A 341 -26.55 -15.85 -6.46
C THR A 341 -25.98 -14.44 -6.35
N LEU A 342 -24.76 -14.33 -5.85
CA LEU A 342 -24.00 -13.10 -5.70
C LEU A 342 -22.90 -13.02 -6.75
N ASN A 343 -22.70 -11.84 -7.33
CA ASN A 343 -21.57 -11.54 -8.24
C ASN A 343 -21.01 -10.16 -7.92
N TRP A 344 -19.68 -9.99 -8.03
CA TRP A 344 -18.98 -8.72 -7.83
C TRP A 344 -17.79 -8.60 -8.80
N ASN A 345 -17.18 -7.42 -8.86
CA ASN A 345 -15.96 -7.19 -9.64
C ASN A 345 -14.73 -7.75 -8.92
N ALA A 346 -13.78 -8.32 -9.69
CA ALA A 346 -12.48 -8.70 -9.16
C ALA A 346 -11.72 -7.49 -8.58
N VAL A 347 -11.05 -7.69 -7.45
CA VAL A 347 -10.17 -6.72 -6.81
C VAL A 347 -8.72 -7.12 -7.07
N ASP A 348 -7.91 -6.17 -7.56
CA ASP A 348 -6.49 -6.39 -7.77
C ASP A 348 -5.75 -6.61 -6.45
N GLY A 349 -4.88 -7.62 -6.41
CA GLY A 349 -4.17 -8.03 -5.20
C GLY A 349 -5.02 -8.70 -4.11
N ALA A 350 -6.28 -9.06 -4.39
CA ALA A 350 -7.07 -9.92 -3.52
C ALA A 350 -6.72 -11.41 -3.74
N GLU A 351 -6.43 -12.13 -2.67
CA GLU A 351 -6.21 -13.57 -2.68
C GLU A 351 -7.52 -14.35 -2.51
N SER A 352 -8.49 -13.75 -1.80
CA SER A 352 -9.83 -14.31 -1.61
C SER A 352 -10.85 -13.25 -1.19
N TYR A 353 -12.10 -13.68 -0.95
CA TYR A 353 -13.20 -12.84 -0.48
C TYR A 353 -13.95 -13.50 0.69
N ASN A 354 -14.49 -12.69 1.59
CA ASN A 354 -15.47 -13.13 2.59
C ASN A 354 -16.86 -12.60 2.21
N VAL A 355 -17.87 -13.45 2.29
CA VAL A 355 -19.27 -13.12 2.02
C VAL A 355 -20.01 -13.01 3.34
N LYS A 356 -20.66 -11.86 3.57
CA LYS A 356 -21.38 -11.58 4.81
C LYS A 356 -22.84 -11.26 4.50
N ARG A 357 -23.72 -11.64 5.43
CA ARG A 357 -25.18 -11.54 5.27
C ARG A 357 -25.83 -10.97 6.52
N SER A 358 -26.93 -10.25 6.34
CA SER A 358 -27.86 -9.82 7.38
C SER A 358 -29.32 -10.01 6.93
N THR A 359 -30.24 -10.08 7.87
CA THR A 359 -31.69 -9.93 7.62
C THR A 359 -32.18 -8.51 7.86
N THR A 360 -31.29 -7.60 8.26
CA THR A 360 -31.57 -6.20 8.53
C THR A 360 -30.77 -5.34 7.58
N GLN A 361 -31.42 -4.36 6.95
CA GLN A 361 -30.75 -3.40 6.08
C GLN A 361 -29.68 -2.61 6.85
N GLY A 362 -28.48 -2.49 6.28
CA GLY A 362 -27.34 -1.84 6.91
C GLY A 362 -26.61 -2.69 7.96
N GLY A 363 -27.03 -3.95 8.16
CA GLY A 363 -26.41 -4.88 9.10
C GLY A 363 -27.03 -4.87 10.51
N PRO A 364 -26.31 -5.43 11.52
CA PRO A 364 -24.97 -6.02 11.44
C PRO A 364 -24.93 -7.25 10.53
N TYR A 365 -23.79 -7.48 9.87
CA TYR A 365 -23.58 -8.62 8.98
C TYR A 365 -22.78 -9.73 9.66
N THR A 366 -23.09 -10.98 9.32
CA THR A 366 -22.36 -12.16 9.76
C THR A 366 -21.75 -12.88 8.56
N ALA A 367 -20.50 -13.33 8.68
CA ALA A 367 -19.85 -14.14 7.63
C ALA A 367 -20.63 -15.44 7.40
N ILE A 368 -20.85 -15.77 6.13
CA ILE A 368 -21.49 -17.01 5.67
C ILE A 368 -20.57 -17.85 4.79
N ALA A 369 -19.49 -17.27 4.28
CA ALA A 369 -18.40 -17.96 3.58
C ALA A 369 -17.13 -17.11 3.67
N ASP A 370 -16.00 -17.80 3.82
CA ASP A 370 -14.66 -17.20 3.85
C ASP A 370 -13.78 -17.88 2.79
N ASN A 371 -12.68 -17.24 2.40
CA ASN A 371 -11.72 -17.76 1.41
C ASN A 371 -12.33 -18.08 0.04
N VAL A 372 -13.34 -17.34 -0.40
CA VAL A 372 -13.92 -17.50 -1.74
C VAL A 372 -12.92 -16.96 -2.76
N THR A 373 -12.47 -17.78 -3.71
CA THR A 373 -11.47 -17.38 -4.73
C THR A 373 -12.08 -16.92 -6.04
N SER A 374 -13.38 -17.22 -6.27
CA SER A 374 -14.16 -16.70 -7.40
C SER A 374 -14.77 -15.34 -7.08
N THR A 375 -15.21 -14.62 -8.11
CA THR A 375 -15.97 -13.37 -7.98
C THR A 375 -17.50 -13.58 -7.93
N SER A 376 -17.91 -14.76 -7.47
CA SER A 376 -19.29 -15.18 -7.36
C SER A 376 -19.48 -16.15 -6.20
N TYR A 377 -20.66 -16.16 -5.59
CA TYR A 377 -21.05 -17.08 -4.53
C TYR A 377 -22.55 -17.39 -4.57
N ILE A 378 -22.96 -18.63 -4.30
CA ILE A 378 -24.37 -19.02 -4.22
C ILE A 378 -24.69 -19.34 -2.75
N ASP A 379 -25.55 -18.52 -2.13
CA ASP A 379 -26.08 -18.78 -0.80
C ASP A 379 -27.35 -19.64 -0.92
N THR A 380 -27.27 -20.90 -0.50
CA THR A 380 -28.40 -21.86 -0.47
C THR A 380 -29.04 -21.97 0.92
N ASN A 381 -28.54 -21.24 1.92
CA ASN A 381 -29.02 -21.30 3.30
C ASN A 381 -30.01 -20.17 3.58
N VAL A 382 -30.98 -20.00 2.69
CA VAL A 382 -31.95 -18.90 2.67
C VAL A 382 -33.38 -19.42 2.53
N ASN A 383 -34.32 -18.70 3.14
CA ASN A 383 -35.74 -19.03 3.07
C ASN A 383 -36.46 -18.13 2.05
N ASN A 384 -37.34 -18.74 1.26
CA ASN A 384 -38.23 -18.01 0.36
C ASN A 384 -39.10 -17.01 1.14
N GLY A 385 -39.29 -15.82 0.56
CA GLY A 385 -40.05 -14.71 1.16
C GLY A 385 -39.29 -13.88 2.20
N THR A 386 -38.06 -14.27 2.58
CA THR A 386 -37.21 -13.48 3.50
C THR A 386 -36.22 -12.65 2.69
N THR A 387 -36.17 -11.33 2.93
CA THR A 387 -35.14 -10.47 2.31
C THR A 387 -33.83 -10.60 3.06
N TYR A 388 -32.76 -10.81 2.31
CA TYR A 388 -31.39 -10.85 2.83
C TYR A 388 -30.57 -9.73 2.22
N TYR A 389 -29.68 -9.16 3.03
CA TYR A 389 -28.76 -8.09 2.68
C TYR A 389 -27.34 -8.64 2.74
N TYR A 390 -26.55 -8.39 1.70
CA TYR A 390 -25.22 -8.95 1.52
C TYR A 390 -24.20 -7.85 1.32
N VAL A 391 -23.00 -8.11 1.85
CA VAL A 391 -21.77 -7.36 1.56
C VAL A 391 -20.64 -8.37 1.37
N VAL A 392 -19.63 -7.99 0.61
CA VAL A 392 -18.43 -8.79 0.36
C VAL A 392 -17.20 -7.96 0.70
N THR A 393 -16.19 -8.59 1.30
CA THR A 393 -14.87 -8.01 1.55
C THR A 393 -13.82 -8.79 0.77
N ALA A 394 -12.74 -8.13 0.34
CA ALA A 394 -11.56 -8.76 -0.23
C ALA A 394 -10.54 -9.05 0.89
N VAL A 395 -9.72 -10.08 0.70
CA VAL A 395 -8.71 -10.52 1.67
C VAL A 395 -7.40 -10.82 0.94
N ASN A 396 -6.28 -10.39 1.53
CA ASN A 396 -4.93 -10.80 1.13
C ASN A 396 -4.00 -10.93 2.36
N ALA A 397 -2.71 -11.18 2.13
CA ALA A 397 -1.71 -11.27 3.19
C ALA A 397 -1.64 -10.04 4.13
N ASP A 398 -2.07 -8.87 3.67
CA ASP A 398 -2.02 -7.61 4.41
C ASP A 398 -3.29 -7.34 5.23
N GLY A 399 -4.40 -8.04 4.97
CA GLY A 399 -5.63 -7.96 5.75
C GLY A 399 -6.93 -8.07 4.94
N GLU A 400 -8.04 -7.67 5.57
CA GLU A 400 -9.39 -7.67 5.00
C GLU A 400 -9.85 -6.23 4.68
N SER A 401 -10.54 -6.04 3.56
CA SER A 401 -11.10 -4.76 3.13
C SER A 401 -12.29 -4.29 3.97
N GLU A 402 -12.67 -3.02 3.80
CA GLU A 402 -14.03 -2.56 4.12
C GLU A 402 -15.09 -3.27 3.26
N ASN A 403 -16.36 -3.24 3.68
CA ASN A 403 -17.46 -3.86 2.94
C ASN A 403 -17.69 -3.22 1.56
N SER A 404 -18.10 -4.03 0.59
CA SER A 404 -18.65 -3.58 -0.70
C SER A 404 -19.92 -2.72 -0.53
N ASN A 405 -20.48 -2.26 -1.66
CA ASN A 405 -21.88 -1.83 -1.68
C ASN A 405 -22.79 -2.96 -1.15
N GLU A 406 -23.86 -2.59 -0.45
CA GLU A 406 -24.89 -3.55 -0.03
C GLU A 406 -25.73 -3.96 -1.24
N ALA A 407 -25.99 -5.27 -1.37
CA ALA A 407 -26.98 -5.82 -2.31
C ALA A 407 -28.03 -6.60 -1.53
N SER A 408 -29.28 -6.61 -2.00
CA SER A 408 -30.33 -7.40 -1.37
C SER A 408 -31.13 -8.22 -2.35
N ALA A 409 -31.66 -9.35 -1.87
CA ALA A 409 -32.51 -10.25 -2.63
C ALA A 409 -33.51 -10.95 -1.71
N THR A 410 -34.69 -11.24 -2.25
CA THR A 410 -35.74 -12.03 -1.59
C THR A 410 -35.97 -13.30 -2.40
N PRO A 411 -35.39 -14.45 -2.01
CA PRO A 411 -35.66 -15.75 -2.63
C PRO A 411 -37.16 -16.01 -2.70
N PHE A 412 -37.60 -16.74 -3.73
CA PHE A 412 -39.01 -17.03 -3.94
C PHE A 412 -39.18 -18.47 -4.37
N ALA A 413 -40.23 -19.11 -3.87
CA ALA A 413 -40.58 -20.45 -4.29
C ALA A 413 -40.94 -20.43 -5.79
N PRO A 414 -40.60 -21.49 -6.55
CA PRO A 414 -41.04 -21.61 -7.91
C PRO A 414 -42.56 -21.70 -7.89
N ILE A 415 -43.19 -21.00 -8.82
CA ILE A 415 -44.64 -21.08 -8.98
C ILE A 415 -44.94 -22.46 -9.57
N VAL A 416 -45.26 -23.42 -8.71
CA VAL A 416 -45.78 -24.73 -9.13
C VAL A 416 -47.27 -24.61 -9.43
N ASN A 417 -47.75 -25.32 -10.44
CA ASN A 417 -49.15 -25.27 -10.88
C ASN A 417 -49.59 -23.84 -11.28
N ARG A 418 -48.94 -23.32 -12.33
CA ARG A 418 -49.12 -21.96 -12.84
C ARG A 418 -50.04 -21.93 -14.07
N ALA A 419 -50.64 -20.78 -14.33
CA ALA A 419 -51.40 -20.53 -15.54
C ALA A 419 -51.17 -19.09 -16.03
N LEU A 420 -51.30 -18.92 -17.34
CA LEU A 420 -51.31 -17.62 -17.99
C LEU A 420 -52.77 -17.12 -18.03
N LEU A 421 -53.05 -16.05 -17.28
CA LEU A 421 -54.34 -15.36 -17.27
C LEU A 421 -54.30 -14.18 -18.24
N ASN A 422 -55.05 -14.29 -19.34
CA ASN A 422 -55.23 -13.24 -20.33
C ASN A 422 -56.55 -12.51 -20.08
N ILE A 423 -56.48 -11.21 -19.79
CA ILE A 423 -57.65 -10.38 -19.54
C ILE A 423 -57.81 -9.41 -20.69
N THR A 424 -58.92 -9.52 -21.42
CA THR A 424 -59.29 -8.55 -22.45
C THR A 424 -60.15 -7.47 -21.82
N MET A 425 -59.68 -6.23 -21.89
CA MET A 425 -60.39 -5.05 -21.39
C MET A 425 -61.40 -4.53 -22.43
N GLN A 426 -62.38 -3.74 -22.01
CA GLN A 426 -63.39 -3.14 -22.92
C GLN A 426 -62.81 -2.26 -24.03
N ASN A 427 -61.61 -1.73 -23.85
CA ASN A 427 -60.87 -0.95 -24.86
C ASN A 427 -59.97 -1.84 -25.75
N SER A 428 -60.19 -3.15 -25.76
CA SER A 428 -59.40 -4.15 -26.49
C SER A 428 -57.94 -4.28 -26.03
N LEU A 429 -57.54 -3.65 -24.93
CA LEU A 429 -56.23 -3.91 -24.32
C LEU A 429 -56.22 -5.31 -23.72
N ILE A 430 -55.25 -6.13 -24.11
CA ILE A 430 -55.00 -7.43 -23.50
C ILE A 430 -53.92 -7.26 -22.42
N LYS A 431 -54.22 -7.76 -21.22
CA LYS A 431 -53.26 -7.84 -20.12
C LYS A 431 -52.99 -9.31 -19.81
N GLU A 432 -51.72 -9.68 -19.87
CA GLU A 432 -51.24 -11.03 -19.63
C GLU A 432 -50.58 -11.11 -18.25
N TYR A 433 -50.95 -12.13 -17.48
CA TYR A 433 -50.44 -12.38 -16.13
C TYR A 433 -50.07 -13.84 -15.97
N ASP A 434 -48.81 -14.09 -15.67
CA ASP A 434 -48.34 -15.42 -15.32
C ASP A 434 -48.34 -15.57 -13.79
N MET A 435 -49.17 -16.48 -13.28
CA MET A 435 -49.50 -16.56 -11.85
C MET A 435 -49.85 -17.98 -11.40
N SER A 436 -49.91 -18.21 -10.09
CA SER A 436 -50.30 -19.53 -9.54
C SER A 436 -51.79 -19.81 -9.77
N MET A 437 -52.17 -21.10 -9.85
CA MET A 437 -53.58 -21.49 -9.95
C MET A 437 -54.43 -21.00 -8.77
N THR A 438 -53.88 -20.93 -7.55
CA THR A 438 -54.57 -20.34 -6.39
C THR A 438 -54.95 -18.87 -6.64
N GLU A 439 -54.09 -18.10 -7.29
CA GLU A 439 -54.38 -16.70 -7.60
C GLU A 439 -55.37 -16.55 -8.76
N VAL A 440 -55.30 -17.45 -9.75
CA VAL A 440 -56.30 -17.53 -10.83
C VAL A 440 -57.68 -17.85 -10.25
N GLU A 441 -57.79 -18.85 -9.38
CA GLU A 441 -59.04 -19.20 -8.71
C GLU A 441 -59.59 -18.05 -7.85
N SER A 442 -58.70 -17.33 -7.15
CA SER A 442 -59.06 -16.13 -6.41
C SER A 442 -59.61 -15.02 -7.35
N PHE A 443 -58.99 -14.83 -8.51
CA PHE A 443 -59.47 -13.89 -9.53
C PHE A 443 -60.84 -14.30 -10.07
N ILE A 444 -61.01 -15.55 -10.47
CA ILE A 444 -62.28 -16.10 -10.98
C ILE A 444 -63.38 -15.95 -9.92
N SER A 445 -63.08 -16.30 -8.67
CA SER A 445 -64.01 -16.15 -7.54
C SER A 445 -64.43 -14.69 -7.37
N TRP A 446 -63.48 -13.75 -7.38
CA TRP A 446 -63.79 -12.32 -7.30
C TRP A 446 -64.63 -11.84 -8.50
N TYR A 447 -64.28 -12.26 -9.72
CA TYR A 447 -64.99 -11.88 -10.94
C TYR A 447 -66.42 -12.41 -10.98
N ASN A 448 -66.69 -13.58 -10.39
CA ASN A 448 -68.04 -14.18 -10.38
C ASN A 448 -68.95 -13.71 -9.23
N ARG A 449 -68.43 -12.99 -8.22
CA ARG A 449 -69.25 -12.48 -7.10
C ARG A 449 -70.27 -11.43 -7.54
N SER A 450 -71.49 -11.50 -7.03
CA SER A 450 -72.55 -10.52 -7.28
C SER A 450 -72.47 -9.26 -6.41
N SER A 451 -71.66 -9.28 -5.34
CA SER A 451 -71.49 -8.17 -4.39
C SER A 451 -70.04 -8.06 -3.90
N GLY A 452 -69.66 -6.88 -3.38
CA GLY A 452 -68.32 -6.59 -2.87
C GLY A 452 -67.52 -5.60 -3.72
N SER A 453 -66.21 -5.52 -3.47
CA SER A 453 -65.30 -4.60 -4.17
C SER A 453 -65.25 -4.88 -5.67
N LYS A 454 -65.40 -3.82 -6.47
CA LYS A 454 -65.19 -3.86 -7.93
C LYS A 454 -63.72 -3.78 -8.35
N LEU A 455 -62.80 -3.69 -7.38
CA LEU A 455 -61.36 -3.61 -7.60
C LEU A 455 -60.69 -4.93 -7.20
N TYR A 456 -59.87 -5.50 -8.09
CA TYR A 456 -58.96 -6.62 -7.81
C TYR A 456 -57.51 -6.17 -7.95
N THR A 457 -56.62 -6.73 -7.14
CA THR A 457 -55.18 -6.43 -7.20
C THR A 457 -54.43 -7.68 -7.64
N ILE A 458 -53.63 -7.57 -8.68
CA ILE A 458 -52.71 -8.62 -9.15
C ILE A 458 -51.29 -8.20 -8.81
N ASN A 459 -50.53 -9.09 -8.16
CA ASN A 459 -49.09 -8.93 -8.00
C ASN A 459 -48.39 -9.35 -9.30
N LYS A 460 -47.45 -8.55 -9.80
CA LYS A 460 -46.61 -8.92 -10.94
C LYS A 460 -45.31 -9.52 -10.44
N TYR A 461 -45.06 -10.77 -10.79
CA TYR A 461 -43.84 -11.50 -10.47
C TYR A 461 -42.73 -11.32 -11.51
N ASN A 462 -43.12 -11.02 -12.76
CA ASN A 462 -42.20 -10.81 -13.88
C ASN A 462 -42.11 -9.32 -14.25
N ASN A 463 -40.99 -8.91 -14.85
CA ASN A 463 -40.76 -7.53 -15.31
C ASN A 463 -41.04 -6.47 -14.22
N ILE A 464 -40.56 -6.75 -13.00
CA ILE A 464 -40.70 -5.86 -11.85
C ILE A 464 -39.85 -4.59 -12.04
N GLY A 465 -38.74 -4.65 -12.79
CA GLY A 465 -37.83 -3.51 -12.94
C GLY A 465 -37.15 -3.16 -11.60
N PRO A 466 -36.65 -1.93 -11.39
CA PRO A 466 -35.91 -1.55 -10.17
C PRO A 466 -36.81 -1.37 -8.93
N PHE A 467 -38.04 -1.90 -8.93
CA PHE A 467 -39.05 -1.65 -7.90
C PHE A 467 -39.16 -2.82 -6.93
N LEU A 468 -39.45 -2.55 -5.65
CA LEU A 468 -39.58 -3.58 -4.60
C LEU A 468 -40.77 -4.52 -4.82
N ASN A 469 -41.86 -3.99 -5.39
CA ASN A 469 -43.01 -4.76 -5.84
C ASN A 469 -43.74 -3.97 -6.93
N ARG A 470 -44.51 -4.68 -7.76
CA ARG A 470 -45.36 -4.08 -8.78
C ARG A 470 -46.73 -4.71 -8.74
N LYS A 471 -47.77 -3.87 -8.66
CA LYS A 471 -49.17 -4.30 -8.60
C LYS A 471 -49.97 -3.70 -9.74
N ASP A 472 -50.85 -4.49 -10.32
CA ASP A 472 -51.87 -4.05 -11.26
C ASP A 472 -53.23 -4.07 -10.58
N TYR A 473 -54.00 -3.00 -10.75
CA TYR A 473 -55.35 -2.89 -10.24
C TYR A 473 -56.36 -3.00 -11.38
N LEU A 474 -57.32 -3.91 -11.24
CA LEU A 474 -58.34 -4.20 -12.24
C LEU A 474 -59.71 -3.78 -11.75
N VAL A 475 -60.46 -3.09 -12.61
CA VAL A 475 -61.85 -2.71 -12.35
C VAL A 475 -62.75 -3.68 -13.08
N LYS A 476 -63.60 -4.39 -12.35
CA LYS A 476 -64.48 -5.45 -12.85
C LYS A 476 -65.29 -5.02 -14.08
N ASP A 477 -65.92 -3.85 -13.99
CA ASP A 477 -66.77 -3.29 -15.05
C ASP A 477 -66.00 -2.90 -16.33
N LYS A 478 -64.66 -2.99 -16.33
CA LYS A 478 -63.80 -2.68 -17.48
C LYS A 478 -63.22 -3.92 -18.15
N ILE A 479 -63.50 -5.11 -17.62
CA ILE A 479 -63.10 -6.39 -18.19
C ILE A 479 -64.19 -6.82 -19.19
N LEU A 480 -63.80 -7.15 -20.41
CA LEU A 480 -64.68 -7.69 -21.45
C LEU A 480 -64.81 -9.21 -21.31
N CYS A 481 -63.68 -9.92 -21.26
CA CYS A 481 -63.58 -11.35 -21.03
C CYS A 481 -62.17 -11.71 -20.52
N PHE A 482 -61.98 -12.97 -20.12
CA PHE A 482 -60.67 -13.50 -19.78
C PHE A 482 -60.51 -14.96 -20.23
N GLU A 483 -59.26 -15.39 -20.36
CA GLU A 483 -58.83 -16.74 -20.72
C GLU A 483 -57.77 -17.21 -19.72
N VAL A 484 -57.80 -18.50 -19.38
CA VAL A 484 -56.83 -19.16 -18.49
C VAL A 484 -56.17 -20.29 -19.28
N MET A 485 -54.83 -20.26 -19.38
CA MET A 485 -54.04 -21.30 -20.01
C MET A 485 -53.13 -21.95 -18.95
N GLU A 486 -53.47 -23.16 -18.52
CA GLU A 486 -52.69 -23.92 -17.55
C GLU A 486 -51.43 -24.50 -18.19
N TYR A 487 -50.30 -24.44 -17.49
CA TYR A 487 -49.07 -25.08 -17.94
C TYR A 487 -49.09 -26.58 -17.58
N ASP A 488 -48.62 -27.43 -18.50
CA ASP A 488 -48.45 -28.86 -18.22
C ASP A 488 -47.33 -29.06 -17.19
N ASN A 489 -47.66 -29.57 -16.01
CA ASN A 489 -46.69 -29.79 -14.93
C ASN A 489 -45.69 -30.94 -15.25
N ASN A 490 -45.76 -31.57 -16.43
CA ASN A 490 -44.90 -32.67 -16.86
C ASN A 490 -43.85 -32.33 -17.94
N ASN A 491 -43.70 -31.06 -18.35
CA ASN A 491 -42.67 -30.63 -19.30
C ASN A 491 -41.93 -29.37 -18.89
#